data_AF-A0A175VU00-F1
#
_entry.id   AF-A0A175VU00-F1
#
_cell.length_a   1.000
_cell.length_b   1.000
_cell.length_c   1.000
_cell.angle_alpha   90.00
_cell.angle_beta   90.00
_cell.angle_gamma   90.00
#
_symmetry.space_group_name_H-M   'P 1'
#
loop_
_entity.id
_entity.type
_entity.pdbx_description
1 polymer ?
#
loop_
_entity_poly.entity_id
_entity_poly.type
_entity_poly.pdbx_seq_one_letter_code
_entity_poly.pdbx_strand_id
1 'polypeptide(L)'
;MAPRRSAAAEVEEQEHEDGSVKLQFNEPLTWRPGKPIPIDTLLKRLDRLTKELAEMDQEETDTSSLTKVAKEVASHQLLNHKDKGVRAYTACCVVDILRLCAPDAPFTPSQLKDVFNLTVTSIIPSLFDPSNPYNNQHKYVLRSLAEIKSVVLLLDVDGSENLLLHLFSTIFDGVSGSKSASGEQVAKDVEYSMQELLGVLVEDAASLPPQRLWM
;
A
#
# COMPACT_ATOMS: atom_id res chain seq x y z
N MET A 1 -8.01 7.06 -66.81
CA MET A 1 -8.18 7.64 -65.47
C MET A 1 -7.41 6.77 -64.48
N ALA A 2 -6.20 7.19 -64.09
CA ALA A 2 -5.42 6.47 -63.09
C ALA A 2 -5.93 6.85 -61.68
N PRO A 3 -6.14 5.89 -60.76
CA PRO A 3 -6.57 6.19 -59.41
C PRO A 3 -5.40 6.82 -58.63
N ARG A 4 -5.67 7.95 -57.98
CA ARG A 4 -4.77 8.62 -57.05
C ARG A 4 -4.41 7.64 -55.93
N ARG A 5 -3.14 7.25 -55.85
CA ARG A 5 -2.55 6.64 -54.64
C ARG A 5 -2.77 7.62 -53.49
N SER A 6 -3.64 7.28 -52.54
CA SER A 6 -3.66 7.98 -51.25
C SER A 6 -2.33 7.68 -50.59
N ALA A 7 -1.49 8.69 -50.46
CA ALA A 7 -0.40 8.68 -49.50
C ALA A 7 -1.08 8.47 -48.13
N ALA A 8 -1.01 7.23 -47.63
CA ALA A 8 -1.21 6.98 -46.22
C ALA A 8 -0.12 7.81 -45.54
N ALA A 9 -0.55 8.89 -44.90
CA ALA A 9 0.31 9.67 -44.05
C ALA A 9 0.83 8.69 -42.99
N GLU A 10 2.11 8.35 -43.12
CA GLU A 10 2.89 7.77 -42.06
C GLU A 10 2.80 8.78 -40.91
N VAL A 11 1.88 8.52 -39.99
CA VAL A 11 1.85 9.22 -38.71
C VAL A 11 3.09 8.69 -38.02
N GLU A 12 4.19 9.43 -38.17
CA GLU A 12 5.35 9.32 -37.31
C GLU A 12 4.82 9.55 -35.90
N GLU A 13 4.59 8.46 -35.17
CA GLU A 13 4.41 8.48 -33.73
C GLU A 13 5.70 9.07 -33.18
N GLN A 14 5.70 10.39 -32.99
CA GLN A 14 6.73 11.07 -32.24
C GLN A 14 6.69 10.45 -30.85
N GLU A 15 7.63 9.55 -30.61
CA GLU A 15 8.01 9.10 -29.27
C GLU A 15 8.38 10.37 -28.51
N HIS A 16 7.38 10.97 -27.86
CA HIS A 16 7.63 11.97 -26.85
C HIS A 16 8.46 11.22 -25.82
N GLU A 17 9.77 11.47 -25.80
CA GLU A 17 10.66 11.11 -24.70
C GLU A 17 10.15 11.91 -23.49
N ASP A 18 9.03 11.45 -22.94
CA ASP A 18 8.55 11.87 -21.64
C ASP A 18 9.67 11.47 -20.69
N GLY A 19 10.39 12.45 -20.16
CA GLY A 19 11.53 12.26 -19.27
C GLY A 19 11.15 11.63 -17.93
N SER A 20 10.00 10.96 -17.87
CA SER A 20 9.46 10.28 -16.71
C SER A 20 10.24 9.01 -16.40
N VAL A 21 10.51 8.82 -15.12
CA VAL A 21 11.22 7.67 -14.58
C VAL A 21 10.27 6.48 -14.54
N LYS A 22 10.64 5.42 -15.26
CA LYS A 22 9.91 4.15 -15.26
C LYS A 22 10.45 3.19 -14.22
N LEU A 23 9.57 2.40 -13.61
CA LEU A 23 9.95 1.27 -12.77
C LEU A 23 10.79 0.26 -13.57
N GLN A 24 11.98 -0.05 -13.06
CA GLN A 24 12.94 -1.02 -13.58
C GLN A 24 12.67 -2.44 -13.07
N PHE A 25 12.11 -2.59 -11.86
CA PHE A 25 11.74 -3.90 -11.31
C PHE A 25 10.78 -4.65 -12.25
N ASN A 26 11.18 -5.84 -12.71
CA ASN A 26 10.41 -6.62 -13.67
C ASN A 26 10.21 -8.10 -13.29
N GLU A 27 10.71 -8.53 -12.13
CA GLU A 27 10.58 -9.92 -11.65
C GLU A 27 9.15 -10.24 -11.19
N PRO A 28 8.68 -11.50 -11.32
CA PRO A 28 7.34 -11.86 -10.88
C PRO A 28 7.29 -11.99 -9.34
N LEU A 29 6.26 -11.41 -8.74
CA LEU A 29 5.94 -11.58 -7.31
C LEU A 29 4.81 -12.60 -7.07
N THR A 30 4.00 -12.87 -8.10
CA THR A 30 2.91 -13.86 -8.05
C THR A 30 3.30 -15.15 -8.77
N TRP A 31 2.55 -16.23 -8.52
CA TRP A 31 2.84 -17.55 -9.09
C TRP A 31 1.58 -18.33 -9.44
N ARG A 32 1.74 -19.27 -10.39
CA ARG A 32 0.67 -20.21 -10.75
C ARG A 32 0.53 -21.30 -9.69
N PRO A 33 -0.67 -21.89 -9.53
CA PRO A 33 -0.85 -23.07 -8.69
C PRO A 33 0.18 -24.16 -9.01
N GLY A 34 0.78 -24.75 -7.97
CA GLY A 34 1.79 -25.80 -8.10
C GLY A 34 3.23 -25.33 -8.37
N LYS A 35 3.48 -24.03 -8.59
CA LYS A 35 4.84 -23.49 -8.79
C LYS A 35 5.13 -22.27 -7.91
N PRO A 36 5.09 -22.41 -6.56
CA PRO A 36 5.33 -21.30 -5.65
C PRO A 36 6.76 -20.74 -5.76
N ILE A 37 6.90 -19.44 -5.52
CA ILE A 37 8.22 -18.81 -5.36
C ILE A 37 8.76 -19.18 -3.97
N PRO A 38 10.02 -19.65 -3.86
CA PRO A 38 10.64 -19.88 -2.55
C PRO A 38 10.64 -18.60 -1.70
N ILE A 39 10.36 -18.72 -0.40
CA ILE A 39 10.17 -17.57 0.51
C ILE A 39 11.38 -16.62 0.47
N ASP A 40 12.60 -17.14 0.54
CA ASP A 40 13.82 -16.31 0.50
C ASP A 40 13.98 -15.55 -0.82
N THR A 41 13.55 -16.16 -1.94
CA THR A 41 13.56 -15.50 -3.26
C THR A 41 12.50 -14.42 -3.32
N LEU A 42 11.31 -14.67 -2.78
CA LEU A 42 10.21 -13.71 -2.76
C LEU A 42 10.56 -12.50 -1.88
N LEU A 43 11.13 -12.72 -0.69
CA LEU A 43 11.59 -11.64 0.20
C LEU A 43 12.65 -10.77 -0.47
N LYS A 44 13.64 -11.36 -1.16
CA LYS A 44 14.66 -10.60 -1.92
C LYS A 44 14.09 -9.79 -3.07
N ARG A 45 12.99 -10.23 -3.67
CA ARG A 45 12.28 -9.49 -4.73
C ARG A 45 11.50 -8.33 -4.15
N LEU A 46 10.72 -8.58 -3.10
CA LEU A 46 9.96 -7.53 -2.43
C LEU A 46 10.87 -6.47 -1.81
N ASP A 47 11.97 -6.85 -1.18
CA ASP A 47 12.95 -5.89 -0.62
C ASP A 47 13.56 -4.97 -1.69
N ARG A 48 13.88 -5.50 -2.88
CA ARG A 48 14.33 -4.68 -4.01
C ARG A 48 13.25 -3.76 -4.53
N LEU A 49 12.03 -4.28 -4.71
CA LEU A 49 10.91 -3.45 -5.15
C LEU A 49 10.60 -2.34 -4.15
N THR A 50 10.58 -2.63 -2.85
CA THR A 50 10.38 -1.60 -1.82
C THR A 50 11.45 -0.51 -1.89
N LYS A 51 12.72 -0.87 -2.05
CA LYS A 51 13.79 0.13 -2.17
C LYS A 51 13.62 1.02 -3.39
N GLU A 52 13.33 0.40 -4.54
CA GLU A 52 13.13 1.13 -5.78
C GLU A 52 11.92 2.07 -5.70
N LEU A 53 10.76 1.58 -5.25
CA LEU A 53 9.55 2.39 -5.10
C LEU A 53 9.73 3.53 -4.09
N ALA A 54 10.47 3.31 -2.99
CA ALA A 54 10.73 4.34 -1.99
C ALA A 54 11.62 5.48 -2.52
N GLU A 55 12.53 5.18 -3.47
CA GLU A 55 13.44 6.16 -4.07
C GLU A 55 12.81 6.95 -5.22
N MET A 56 11.71 6.46 -5.81
CA MET A 56 11.02 7.13 -6.91
C MET A 56 10.32 8.43 -6.45
N ASP A 57 10.44 9.48 -7.25
CA ASP A 57 9.74 10.76 -7.04
C ASP A 57 8.34 10.73 -7.67
N GLN A 58 7.35 11.30 -6.98
CA GLN A 58 5.95 11.25 -7.42
C GLN A 58 5.71 12.05 -8.70
N GLU A 59 6.36 13.20 -8.89
CA GLU A 59 6.16 14.08 -10.04
C GLU A 59 6.90 13.58 -11.28
N GLU A 60 8.00 12.85 -11.09
CA GLU A 60 8.82 12.32 -12.18
C GLU A 60 8.42 10.90 -12.60
N THR A 61 7.58 10.19 -11.84
CA THR A 61 7.29 8.78 -12.10
C THR A 61 6.24 8.57 -13.21
N ASP A 62 6.56 7.74 -14.18
CA ASP A 62 5.56 7.17 -15.10
C ASP A 62 4.71 6.14 -14.35
N THR A 63 3.54 6.57 -13.85
CA THR A 63 2.62 5.70 -13.08
C THR A 63 2.09 4.52 -13.89
N SER A 64 2.09 4.59 -15.23
CA SER A 64 1.68 3.46 -16.07
C SER A 64 2.61 2.25 -15.90
N SER A 65 3.90 2.50 -15.60
CA SER A 65 4.90 1.47 -15.32
C SER A 65 4.64 0.70 -14.01
N LEU A 66 3.86 1.27 -13.08
CA LEU A 66 3.51 0.66 -11.80
C LEU A 66 2.35 -0.34 -11.89
N THR A 67 1.57 -0.32 -12.97
CA THR A 67 0.32 -1.09 -13.14
C THR A 67 0.50 -2.58 -12.83
N LYS A 68 1.59 -3.18 -13.34
CA LYS A 68 1.87 -4.62 -13.14
C LYS A 68 2.11 -4.92 -11.67
N VAL A 69 3.03 -4.19 -11.02
CA VAL A 69 3.38 -4.44 -9.63
C VAL A 69 2.24 -4.10 -8.68
N ALA A 70 1.46 -3.05 -8.95
CA ALA A 70 0.26 -2.71 -8.20
C ALA A 70 -0.72 -3.90 -8.14
N LYS A 71 -1.00 -4.52 -9.30
CA LYS A 71 -1.85 -5.72 -9.37
C LYS A 71 -1.25 -6.91 -8.62
N GLU A 72 0.07 -7.10 -8.69
CA GLU A 72 0.74 -8.21 -8.02
C GLU A 72 0.75 -8.05 -6.49
N VAL A 73 1.14 -6.88 -5.96
CA VAL A 73 1.20 -6.63 -4.50
C VAL A 73 -0.16 -6.63 -3.84
N ALA A 74 -1.21 -6.22 -4.57
CA ALA A 74 -2.59 -6.31 -4.11
C ALA A 74 -3.25 -7.68 -4.33
N SER A 75 -2.48 -8.71 -4.68
CA SER A 75 -3.00 -10.07 -4.81
C SER A 75 -3.20 -10.73 -3.45
N HIS A 76 -4.25 -11.54 -3.34
CA HIS A 76 -4.50 -12.38 -2.15
C HIS A 76 -3.29 -13.27 -1.80
N GLN A 77 -2.48 -13.68 -2.78
CA GLN A 77 -1.28 -14.50 -2.54
C GLN A 77 -0.25 -13.79 -1.67
N LEU A 78 -0.12 -12.47 -1.79
CA LEU A 78 0.84 -11.66 -1.04
C LEU A 78 0.22 -11.05 0.21
N LEU A 79 -0.97 -10.45 0.10
CA LEU A 79 -1.65 -9.81 1.23
C LEU A 79 -1.97 -10.81 2.35
N ASN A 80 -2.37 -12.04 2.00
CA ASN A 80 -2.68 -13.12 2.94
C ASN A 80 -1.57 -14.17 3.02
N HIS A 81 -0.34 -13.82 2.66
CA HIS A 81 0.77 -14.77 2.70
C HIS A 81 1.04 -15.23 4.14
N LYS A 82 1.37 -16.51 4.34
CA LYS A 82 1.62 -17.07 5.69
C LYS A 82 2.84 -16.45 6.39
N ASP A 83 3.86 -16.09 5.62
CA ASP A 83 5.10 -15.51 6.12
C ASP A 83 4.90 -14.02 6.50
N LYS A 84 5.34 -13.65 7.71
CA LYS A 84 5.18 -12.28 8.24
C LYS A 84 6.02 -11.26 7.48
N GLY A 85 7.22 -11.64 7.04
CA GLY A 85 8.10 -10.76 6.27
C GLY A 85 7.53 -10.43 4.90
N VAL A 86 6.96 -11.42 4.22
CA VAL A 86 6.30 -11.21 2.93
C VAL A 86 5.15 -10.20 3.08
N ARG A 87 4.32 -10.34 4.13
CA ARG A 87 3.24 -9.37 4.39
C ARG A 87 3.77 -7.97 4.71
N ALA A 88 4.81 -7.86 5.52
CA ALA A 88 5.41 -6.57 5.89
C ALA A 88 5.99 -5.83 4.68
N TYR A 89 6.79 -6.50 3.85
CA TYR A 89 7.34 -5.89 2.64
C TYR A 89 6.27 -5.62 1.56
N THR A 90 5.25 -6.48 1.45
CA THR A 90 4.11 -6.22 0.56
C THR A 90 3.40 -4.93 0.98
N ALA A 91 3.17 -4.73 2.28
CA ALA A 91 2.56 -3.51 2.79
C ALA A 91 3.43 -2.27 2.51
N CYS A 92 4.77 -2.36 2.62
CA CYS A 92 5.67 -1.28 2.20
C CYS A 92 5.46 -0.91 0.71
N CYS A 93 5.47 -1.91 -0.17
CA CYS A 93 5.26 -1.67 -1.60
C CYS A 93 3.89 -1.03 -1.88
N VAL A 94 2.85 -1.44 -1.15
CA VAL A 94 1.51 -0.86 -1.29
C VAL A 94 1.48 0.61 -0.91
N VAL A 95 2.09 1.01 0.23
CA VAL A 95 2.08 2.42 0.64
C VAL A 95 2.91 3.30 -0.28
N ASP A 96 4.01 2.78 -0.84
CA ASP A 96 4.78 3.52 -1.84
C ASP A 96 4.01 3.71 -3.14
N ILE A 97 3.26 2.70 -3.59
CA ILE A 97 2.38 2.82 -4.76
C ILE A 97 1.23 3.81 -4.48
N LEU A 98 0.64 3.79 -3.29
CA LEU A 98 -0.36 4.80 -2.89
C LEU A 98 0.21 6.22 -2.94
N ARG A 99 1.45 6.41 -2.47
CA ARG A 99 2.17 7.69 -2.56
C ARG A 99 2.39 8.11 -4.01
N LEU A 100 3.02 7.26 -4.81
CA LEU A 100 3.40 7.56 -6.19
C LEU A 100 2.20 7.81 -7.11
N CYS A 101 1.05 7.21 -6.81
CA CYS A 101 -0.17 7.37 -7.60
C CYS A 101 -1.18 8.35 -6.99
N ALA A 102 -0.88 9.00 -5.87
CA ALA A 102 -1.82 9.95 -5.27
C ALA A 102 -2.14 11.10 -6.25
N PRO A 103 -3.42 11.51 -6.38
CA PRO A 103 -4.58 11.12 -5.57
C PRO A 103 -5.30 9.84 -6.05
N ASP A 104 -4.94 9.30 -7.21
CA ASP A 104 -5.67 8.24 -7.91
C ASP A 104 -5.07 6.85 -7.63
N ALA A 105 -5.40 6.28 -6.46
CA ALA A 105 -4.91 4.96 -6.05
C ALA A 105 -5.19 3.87 -7.13
N PRO A 106 -4.19 3.08 -7.54
CA PRO A 106 -4.33 2.12 -8.64
C PRO A 106 -4.92 0.77 -8.18
N PHE A 107 -5.80 0.83 -7.17
CA PHE A 107 -6.40 -0.33 -6.53
C PHE A 107 -7.91 -0.25 -6.61
N THR A 108 -8.55 -1.37 -6.91
CA THR A 108 -10.02 -1.48 -6.84
C THR A 108 -10.49 -1.40 -5.38
N PRO A 109 -11.77 -1.05 -5.12
CA PRO A 109 -12.32 -1.05 -3.76
C PRO A 109 -12.14 -2.38 -3.02
N SER A 110 -12.26 -3.51 -3.73
CA SER A 110 -12.01 -4.84 -3.16
C SER A 110 -10.54 -5.04 -2.77
N GLN A 111 -9.59 -4.55 -3.58
CA GLN A 111 -8.17 -4.62 -3.26
C GLN A 111 -7.82 -3.70 -2.08
N LEU A 112 -8.39 -2.49 -2.04
CA LEU A 112 -8.22 -1.58 -0.90
C LEU A 112 -8.74 -2.21 0.39
N LYS A 113 -9.88 -2.90 0.35
CA LYS A 113 -10.39 -3.66 1.49
C LYS A 113 -9.38 -4.72 1.97
N ASP A 114 -8.78 -5.49 1.07
CA ASP A 114 -7.79 -6.50 1.43
C ASP A 114 -6.50 -5.87 1.98
N VAL A 115 -6.06 -4.76 1.39
CA VAL A 115 -4.92 -3.96 1.87
C VAL A 115 -5.17 -3.47 3.30
N PHE A 116 -6.32 -2.85 3.56
CA PHE A 116 -6.63 -2.35 4.90
C PHE A 116 -6.89 -3.48 5.90
N ASN A 117 -7.44 -4.63 5.48
CA ASN A 117 -7.48 -5.82 6.32
C ASN A 117 -6.08 -6.25 6.75
N LEU A 118 -5.11 -6.33 5.83
CA LEU A 118 -3.71 -6.63 6.17
C LEU A 118 -3.15 -5.60 7.16
N THR A 119 -3.34 -4.31 6.88
CA THR A 119 -2.84 -3.22 7.72
C THR A 119 -3.39 -3.33 9.14
N VAL A 120 -4.71 -3.42 9.28
CA VAL A 120 -5.42 -3.42 10.56
C VAL A 120 -5.19 -4.70 11.37
N THR A 121 -5.10 -5.87 10.72
CA THR A 121 -5.02 -7.17 11.42
C THR A 121 -3.61 -7.72 11.58
N SER A 122 -2.62 -7.24 10.81
CA SER A 122 -1.24 -7.72 10.86
C SER A 122 -0.24 -6.60 11.10
N ILE A 123 -0.28 -5.51 10.35
CA ILE A 123 0.78 -4.48 10.41
C ILE A 123 0.69 -3.67 11.70
N ILE A 124 -0.48 -3.08 11.98
CA ILE A 124 -0.68 -2.25 13.17
C ILE A 124 -0.49 -3.03 14.47
N PRO A 125 -1.06 -4.24 14.67
CA PRO A 125 -0.80 -5.03 15.86
C PRO A 125 0.69 -5.37 16.05
N SER A 126 1.45 -5.54 14.97
CA SER A 126 2.87 -5.89 15.05
C SER A 126 3.77 -4.76 15.54
N LEU A 127 3.29 -3.51 15.55
CA LEU A 127 4.02 -2.36 16.11
C LEU A 127 4.09 -2.40 17.65
N PHE A 128 3.23 -3.18 18.29
CA PHE A 128 3.26 -3.41 19.74
C PHE A 128 4.23 -4.52 20.16
N ASP A 129 5.00 -5.06 19.21
CA ASP A 129 6.14 -5.94 19.45
C ASP A 129 7.40 -5.33 18.79
N PRO A 130 8.11 -4.42 19.48
CA PRO A 130 9.29 -3.78 18.91
C PRO A 130 10.43 -4.75 18.56
N SER A 131 10.42 -5.95 19.15
CA SER A 131 11.39 -7.02 18.91
C SER A 131 11.14 -7.78 17.61
N ASN A 132 10.00 -7.52 16.95
CA ASN A 132 9.66 -8.13 15.68
C ASN A 132 10.74 -7.85 14.62
N PRO A 133 11.26 -8.87 13.90
CA PRO A 133 12.31 -8.68 12.89
C PRO A 133 11.97 -7.69 11.77
N TYR A 134 10.67 -7.46 11.52
CA TYR A 134 10.17 -6.56 10.48
C TYR A 134 9.59 -5.25 11.05
N ASN A 135 9.94 -4.89 12.29
CA ASN A 135 9.44 -3.68 12.95
C ASN A 135 9.71 -2.41 12.12
N ASN A 136 10.86 -2.33 11.43
CA ASN A 136 11.17 -1.20 10.55
C ASN A 136 10.15 -1.05 9.40
N GLN A 137 9.74 -2.16 8.78
CA GLN A 137 8.74 -2.18 7.73
C GLN A 137 7.36 -1.76 8.28
N HIS A 138 6.98 -2.24 9.46
CA HIS A 138 5.72 -1.82 10.08
C HIS A 138 5.71 -0.31 10.39
N LYS A 139 6.82 0.22 10.92
CA LYS A 139 6.98 1.66 11.20
C LYS A 139 6.88 2.48 9.91
N TYR A 140 7.51 2.00 8.84
CA TYR A 140 7.46 2.64 7.53
C TYR A 140 6.03 2.75 6.99
N VAL A 141 5.28 1.65 7.05
CA VAL A 141 3.87 1.61 6.61
C VAL A 141 3.02 2.59 7.41
N LEU A 142 3.11 2.57 8.74
CA LEU A 142 2.35 3.50 9.59
C LEU A 142 2.67 4.96 9.25
N ARG A 143 3.95 5.30 9.15
CA ARG A 143 4.39 6.67 8.86
C ARG A 143 3.88 7.13 7.50
N SER A 144 4.05 6.31 6.47
CA SER A 144 3.60 6.64 5.11
C SER A 144 2.08 6.86 5.05
N LEU A 145 1.29 6.00 5.70
CA LEU A 145 -0.18 6.17 5.76
C LEU A 145 -0.60 7.47 6.45
N ALA A 146 0.12 7.89 7.50
CA ALA A 146 -0.13 9.13 8.23
C ALA A 146 0.27 10.37 7.40
N GLU A 147 1.47 10.37 6.83
CA GLU A 147 2.01 11.50 6.05
C GLU A 147 1.26 11.73 4.73
N ILE A 148 0.99 10.66 3.98
CA ILE A 148 0.29 10.72 2.70
C ILE A 148 -1.23 10.83 2.90
N LYS A 149 -1.71 10.57 4.12
CA LYS A 149 -3.14 10.53 4.48
C LYS A 149 -3.94 9.50 3.68
N SER A 150 -3.29 8.55 3.02
CA SER A 150 -3.95 7.52 2.20
C SER A 150 -4.80 6.55 3.04
N VAL A 151 -4.68 6.58 4.36
CA VAL A 151 -5.56 5.85 5.29
C VAL A 151 -7.04 6.24 5.12
N VAL A 152 -7.38 7.44 4.63
CA VAL A 152 -8.78 7.86 4.41
C VAL A 152 -9.51 6.97 3.41
N LEU A 153 -8.80 6.31 2.49
CA LEU A 153 -9.37 5.33 1.56
C LEU A 153 -10.04 4.16 2.30
N LEU A 154 -9.70 3.93 3.58
CA LEU A 154 -10.40 2.96 4.43
C LEU A 154 -11.87 3.32 4.65
N LEU A 155 -12.24 4.60 4.60
CA LEU A 155 -13.63 5.02 4.82
C LEU A 155 -14.55 4.58 3.68
N ASP A 156 -13.99 4.44 2.47
CA ASP A 156 -14.72 4.10 1.24
C ASP A 156 -14.83 2.59 0.95
N VAL A 157 -14.20 1.71 1.76
CA VAL A 157 -14.27 0.26 1.53
C VAL A 157 -15.52 -0.37 2.17
N ASP A 158 -16.03 -1.43 1.53
CA ASP A 158 -17.16 -2.19 2.06
C ASP A 158 -16.86 -2.77 3.45
N GLY A 159 -17.65 -2.42 4.45
CA GLY A 159 -17.46 -2.85 5.84
C GLY A 159 -16.37 -2.07 6.58
N SER A 160 -16.07 -0.85 6.14
CA SER A 160 -15.13 0.09 6.76
C SER A 160 -15.37 0.28 8.26
N GLU A 161 -16.62 0.35 8.72
CA GLU A 161 -16.97 0.51 10.14
C GLU A 161 -16.32 -0.55 11.04
N ASN A 162 -16.35 -1.83 10.62
CA ASN A 162 -15.73 -2.91 11.39
C ASN A 162 -14.20 -2.79 11.41
N LEU A 163 -13.61 -2.38 10.29
CA LEU A 163 -12.17 -2.18 10.19
C LEU A 163 -11.71 -0.97 11.01
N LEU A 164 -12.48 0.12 11.01
CA LEU A 164 -12.24 1.30 11.83
C LEU A 164 -12.31 0.95 13.31
N LEU A 165 -13.40 0.29 13.75
CA LEU A 165 -13.51 -0.14 15.14
C LEU A 165 -12.35 -1.05 15.56
N HIS A 166 -11.94 -1.99 14.71
CA HIS A 166 -10.80 -2.86 15.00
C HIS A 166 -9.48 -2.08 15.08
N LEU A 167 -9.26 -1.12 14.17
CA LEU A 167 -8.07 -0.26 14.14
C LEU A 167 -7.97 0.58 15.42
N PHE A 168 -9.02 1.31 15.77
CA PHE A 168 -9.07 2.14 16.99
C PHE A 168 -8.89 1.29 18.24
N SER A 169 -9.61 0.17 18.36
CA SER A 169 -9.47 -0.74 19.51
C SER A 169 -8.05 -1.27 19.63
N THR A 170 -7.45 -1.69 18.51
CA THR A 170 -6.07 -2.21 18.48
C THR A 170 -5.07 -1.16 18.93
N ILE A 171 -5.18 0.08 18.44
CA ILE A 171 -4.26 1.17 18.82
C ILE A 171 -4.44 1.54 20.29
N PHE A 172 -5.67 1.72 20.76
CA PHE A 172 -5.93 2.10 22.15
C PHE A 172 -5.53 1.00 23.15
N ASP A 173 -5.81 -0.27 22.84
CA ASP A 173 -5.37 -1.40 23.66
C ASP A 173 -3.84 -1.49 23.73
N GLY A 174 -3.17 -1.26 22.60
CA GLY A 174 -1.72 -1.34 22.51
C GLY A 174 -1.01 -0.20 23.25
N VAL A 175 -1.47 1.04 23.09
CA VAL A 175 -0.90 2.24 23.74
C VAL A 175 -1.20 2.27 25.24
N SER A 176 -2.36 1.75 25.68
CA SER A 176 -2.68 1.64 27.12
C SER A 176 -1.81 0.63 27.89
N GLY A 177 -0.86 -0.04 27.22
CA GLY A 177 0.08 -0.97 27.84
C GLY A 177 -0.54 -2.30 28.26
N SER A 178 -1.77 -2.58 27.85
CA SER A 178 -2.51 -3.76 28.29
C SER A 178 -1.92 -5.09 27.76
N LYS A 179 -1.06 -5.07 26.73
CA LYS A 179 -0.67 -6.29 25.97
C LYS A 179 0.79 -6.40 25.51
N SER A 180 1.71 -5.50 25.87
CA SER A 180 3.12 -5.65 25.41
C SER A 180 3.75 -6.89 26.04
N ALA A 181 3.92 -7.95 25.26
CA ALA A 181 4.50 -9.21 25.70
C ALA A 181 5.98 -9.08 26.09
N SER A 182 6.70 -8.11 25.51
CA SER A 182 8.09 -7.82 25.82
C SER A 182 8.26 -6.89 27.04
N GLY A 183 7.18 -6.25 27.50
CA GLY A 183 7.24 -5.17 28.48
C GLY A 183 7.89 -3.89 27.97
N GLU A 184 8.34 -3.87 26.70
CA GLU A 184 8.90 -2.68 26.07
C GLU A 184 7.76 -1.74 25.70
N GLN A 185 7.95 -0.45 25.99
CA GLN A 185 7.01 0.58 25.61
C GLN A 185 7.06 0.82 24.11
N VAL A 186 5.90 1.19 23.55
CA VAL A 186 5.82 1.62 22.15
C VAL A 186 6.72 2.83 21.97
N ALA A 187 7.47 2.86 20.87
CA ALA A 187 8.37 3.96 20.60
C ALA A 187 7.56 5.24 20.32
N LYS A 188 8.01 6.40 20.84
CA LYS A 188 7.26 7.66 20.74
C LYS A 188 6.96 8.10 19.31
N ASP A 189 7.85 7.79 18.36
CA ASP A 189 7.64 8.01 16.93
C ASP A 189 6.43 7.23 16.40
N VAL A 190 6.23 6.01 16.89
CA VAL A 190 5.09 5.16 16.54
C VAL A 190 3.80 5.71 17.14
N GLU A 191 3.82 6.12 18.41
CA GLU A 191 2.63 6.73 19.04
C GLU A 191 2.20 8.02 18.33
N TYR A 192 3.15 8.87 17.96
CA TYR A 192 2.87 10.10 17.22
C TYR A 192 2.23 9.81 15.85
N SER A 193 2.82 8.89 15.06
CA SER A 193 2.23 8.52 13.77
C SER A 193 0.86 7.83 13.91
N MET A 194 0.61 7.10 15.00
CA MET A 194 -0.73 6.56 15.30
C MET A 194 -1.73 7.68 15.58
N GLN A 195 -1.34 8.71 16.35
CA GLN A 195 -2.19 9.87 16.62
C GLN A 195 -2.51 10.63 15.34
N GLU A 196 -1.53 10.86 14.47
CA GLU A 196 -1.74 11.50 13.16
C GLU A 196 -2.69 10.67 12.29
N LEU A 197 -2.46 9.36 12.19
CA LEU A 197 -3.29 8.45 11.40
C LEU A 197 -4.75 8.44 11.87
N LEU A 198 -4.98 8.35 13.19
CA LEU A 198 -6.33 8.39 13.75
C LEU A 198 -6.97 9.78 13.61
N GLY A 199 -6.20 10.86 13.77
CA GLY A 199 -6.66 12.23 13.57
C GLY A 199 -7.18 12.46 12.16
N VAL A 200 -6.43 12.03 11.16
CA VAL A 200 -6.81 12.08 9.74
C VAL A 200 -8.14 11.37 9.49
N LEU A 201 -8.34 10.17 10.06
CA LEU A 201 -9.61 9.44 9.91
C LEU A 201 -10.79 10.14 10.57
N VAL A 202 -10.60 10.75 11.74
CA VAL A 202 -11.67 11.50 12.44
C VAL A 202 -12.04 12.77 11.68
N GLU A 203 -11.05 13.53 11.20
CA GLU A 203 -11.26 14.76 10.43
C GLU A 203 -12.03 14.47 9.13
N ASP A 204 -11.62 13.44 8.39
CA ASP A 204 -12.25 13.09 7.13
C ASP A 204 -13.66 12.51 7.33
N ALA A 205 -13.84 11.61 8.31
CA ALA A 205 -15.16 11.05 8.63
C ALA A 205 -16.17 12.11 9.12
N ALA A 206 -15.70 13.16 9.82
CA ALA A 206 -16.54 14.27 10.25
C ALA A 206 -16.93 15.21 9.10
N SER A 207 -16.16 15.20 8.00
CA SER A 207 -16.46 15.98 6.80
C SER A 207 -17.51 15.29 5.90
N LEU A 208 -17.76 14.00 6.10
CA LEU A 208 -18.74 13.25 5.33
C LEU A 208 -20.17 13.71 5.66
N PRO A 209 -20.99 14.08 4.65
CA PRO A 209 -22.36 14.49 4.89
C PRO A 209 -23.18 13.36 5.55
N PRO A 210 -24.04 13.67 6.53
CA PRO A 210 -24.79 12.67 7.30
C PRO A 210 -25.75 11.80 6.47
N GLN A 211 -25.95 12.11 5.18
CA GLN A 211 -26.82 11.36 4.27
C GLN A 211 -26.30 9.96 3.94
N ARG A 212 -25.01 9.66 4.18
CA ARG A 212 -24.45 8.31 4.01
C ARG A 212 -24.84 7.35 5.14
N LEU A 213 -25.39 7.81 6.27
CA LEU A 213 -25.78 6.94 7.40
C LEU A 213 -27.05 6.11 7.18
N TRP A 214 -27.75 6.26 6.05
CA TRP A 214 -29.05 5.60 5.80
C TRP A 214 -29.12 4.80 4.49
N MET A 215 -27.98 4.47 3.88
CA MET A 215 -27.89 3.54 2.74
C MET A 215 -27.14 2.28 3.14
#